data_AF-A0A4Z1HCX0-F1
#
_entry.id   AF-A0A4Z1HCX0-F1
#
_cell.length_a   1.000
_cell.length_b   1.000
_cell.length_c   1.000
_cell.angle_alpha   90.00
_cell.angle_beta   90.00
_cell.angle_gamma   90.00
#
_symmetry.space_group_name_H-M   'P 1'
#
loop_
_entity.id
_entity.type
_entity.pdbx_description
1 polymer ?
#
loop_
_entity_poly.entity_id
_entity_poly.type
_entity_poly.pdbx_seq_one_letter_code
_entity_poly.pdbx_strand_id
1 'polypeptide(L)' 'MLSQCSKSLDAGLFVPVEILVRQLSGEDGTEITWQVPSTLIGAIDRGNNGLLTAAQALDGKLEDLIAFIGSGA' A
#
# COMPACT_ATOMS: atom_id res chain seq x y z
N MET A 1 7.56 1.12 -12.37
CA MET A 1 6.54 1.88 -11.59
C MET A 1 5.58 2.68 -12.48
N LEU A 2 6.00 3.21 -13.63
CA LEU A 2 5.14 4.01 -14.53
C LEU A 2 4.06 3.23 -15.32
N SER A 3 4.08 1.90 -15.39
CA SER A 3 3.19 1.15 -16.30
C SER A 3 1.75 0.94 -15.80
N GLN A 4 1.43 1.30 -14.55
CA GLN A 4 0.06 1.23 -14.03
C GLN A 4 -0.65 2.59 -14.10
N CYS A 5 0.09 3.71 -13.96
CA CYS A 5 -0.46 5.05 -14.23
C CYS A 5 -0.93 5.21 -15.68
N SER A 6 -0.33 4.48 -16.63
CA SER A 6 -0.79 4.44 -18.01
C SER A 6 -2.10 3.66 -18.21
N LYS A 7 -2.59 2.95 -17.18
CA LYS A 7 -3.86 2.19 -17.23
C LYS A 7 -5.05 2.95 -16.64
N SER A 8 -4.80 3.90 -15.73
CA SER A 8 -5.83 4.76 -15.14
C SER A 8 -5.19 6.02 -14.57
N LEU A 9 -5.68 7.18 -15.00
CA LEU A 9 -5.22 8.48 -14.51
C LEU A 9 -5.60 8.67 -13.03
N ASP A 10 -6.77 8.17 -12.64
CA ASP A 10 -7.30 8.27 -11.28
C ASP A 10 -6.50 7.40 -10.29
N ALA A 11 -5.95 6.28 -10.75
CA ALA A 11 -5.01 5.48 -9.95
C ALA A 11 -3.72 6.26 -9.62
N GLY A 12 -3.37 7.22 -10.48
CA GLY A 12 -2.26 8.15 -10.27
C GLY A 12 -2.43 9.05 -9.04
N LEU A 13 -3.66 9.25 -8.54
CA LEU A 13 -3.95 10.05 -7.35
C LEU A 13 -3.55 9.35 -6.04
N PHE A 14 -3.36 8.04 -6.09
CA PHE A 14 -3.06 7.20 -4.92
C PHE A 14 -1.63 6.66 -4.94
N VAL A 15 -0.77 7.28 -5.75
CA VAL A 15 0.67 7.04 -5.75
C VAL A 15 1.41 8.34 -5.39
N PRO A 16 2.50 8.28 -4.60
CA PRO A 16 3.10 7.07 -4.02
C PRO A 16 2.22 6.45 -2.92
N VAL A 17 2.47 5.16 -2.60
CA VAL A 17 1.90 4.56 -1.39
C VAL A 17 2.62 5.15 -0.18
N GLU A 18 1.85 5.60 0.80
CA GLU A 18 2.36 6.21 2.01
C GLU A 18 2.40 5.22 3.18
N ILE A 19 3.49 5.25 3.94
CA ILE A 19 3.69 4.50 5.18
C ILE A 19 3.98 5.51 6.28
N LEU A 20 3.19 5.46 7.35
CA LEU A 20 3.40 6.24 8.57
C LEU A 20 4.09 5.37 9.61
N VAL A 21 5.24 5.84 10.07
CA VAL A 21 6.04 5.22 11.13
C VAL A 21 6.03 6.18 12.33
N ARG A 22 5.56 5.73 13.49
CA ARG A 22 5.56 6.54 14.71
C ARG A 22 6.13 5.77 15.89
N GLN A 23 6.88 6.46 16.73
CA GLN A 23 7.28 5.93 18.04
C GLN A 23 6.06 5.91 18.96
N LEU A 24 5.88 4.81 19.69
CA LEU A 24 4.83 4.70 20.70
C LEU A 24 5.22 5.48 21.96
N SER A 25 4.27 6.23 22.51
CA SER A 25 4.50 7.01 23.73
C SER A 25 4.58 6.08 24.96
N GLY A 26 5.73 6.07 25.63
CA GLY A 26 5.93 5.33 26.89
C GLY A 26 6.57 3.94 26.74
N GLU A 27 6.93 3.52 25.53
CA GLU A 27 7.53 2.19 25.27
C GLU A 27 8.70 2.25 24.27
N ASP A 28 9.59 1.26 24.35
CA ASP A 28 10.52 0.92 23.26
C ASP A 28 9.74 0.20 22.16
N GLY A 29 9.12 0.95 21.25
CA GLY A 29 8.30 0.39 20.19
C GLY A 29 7.98 1.38 19.06
N THR A 30 7.80 0.83 17.86
CA THR A 30 7.41 1.59 16.67
C THR A 30 6.11 1.02 16.11
N GLU A 31 5.14 1.88 15.86
CA GLU A 31 3.93 1.51 15.10
C GLU A 31 4.12 1.89 13.64
N ILE A 32 3.79 0.96 12.75
CA ILE A 32 3.79 1.18 11.31
C ILE A 32 2.36 1.02 10.80
N THR A 33 1.86 2.03 10.10
CA THR A 33 0.54 2.04 9.47
C THR A 33 0.66 2.43 8.00
N TRP A 34 -0.18 1.85 7.15
CA TRP A 34 -0.22 2.16 5.71
C TRP A 34 -1.65 2.04 5.21
N GLN A 35 -1.95 2.73 4.11
CA GLN A 35 -3.19 2.50 3.37
C GLN A 35 -3.07 1.20 2.59
N VAL A 36 -4.17 0.46 2.43
CA VAL A 36 -4.21 -0.79 1.62
C VAL A 36 -4.59 -0.42 0.17
N PRO A 37 -3.64 -0.36 -0.79
CA PRO A 37 -3.89 0.06 -2.16
C PRO A 37 -5.14 -0.52 -2.82
N SER A 38 -5.42 -1.83 -2.67
CA SER A 38 -6.60 -2.43 -3.31
C SER A 38 -7.93 -1.85 -2.83
N THR A 39 -8.02 -1.38 -1.59
CA THR A 39 -9.24 -0.75 -1.05
C THR A 39 -9.55 0.57 -1.76
N LEU A 40 -8.51 1.33 -2.10
CA LEU A 40 -8.62 2.60 -2.82
C LEU A 40 -8.97 2.35 -4.29
N ILE A 41 -8.26 1.44 -4.95
CA ILE A 41 -8.52 1.07 -6.35
C ILE A 41 -9.92 0.48 -6.52
N GLY A 42 -10.35 -0.40 -5.61
CA GLY A 42 -11.69 -0.99 -5.64
C GLY A 42 -12.81 0.03 -5.45
N ALA A 43 -12.55 1.17 -4.81
CA ALA A 43 -13.51 2.25 -4.65
C ALA A 43 -13.66 3.09 -5.93
N ILE A 44 -12.56 3.36 -6.64
CA ILE A 44 -12.51 4.33 -7.76
C ILE A 44 -12.67 3.69 -9.15
N ASP A 45 -12.27 2.44 -9.33
CA ASP A 45 -12.20 1.80 -10.66
C ASP A 45 -12.80 0.39 -10.66
N ARG A 46 -14.12 0.33 -10.35
CA ARG A 46 -14.90 -0.91 -10.13
C ARG A 46 -14.97 -1.88 -11.33
N GLY A 47 -14.41 -1.53 -12.49
CA GLY A 47 -14.39 -2.37 -13.69
C GLY A 47 -12.98 -2.83 -14.12
N ASN A 48 -11.93 -2.28 -13.51
CA ASN A 48 -10.56 -2.54 -13.94
C ASN A 48 -9.91 -3.65 -13.12
N ASN A 49 -10.33 -4.87 -13.39
CA ASN A 49 -9.84 -6.08 -12.71
C ASN A 49 -8.31 -6.21 -12.78
N GLY A 50 -7.69 -5.79 -13.90
CA GLY A 50 -6.24 -5.85 -14.05
C GLY A 50 -5.49 -4.89 -13.12
N LEU A 51 -6.05 -3.70 -12.87
CA LEU A 51 -5.49 -2.74 -11.93
C LEU A 51 -5.76 -3.17 -10.48
N LEU A 52 -6.95 -3.71 -10.18
CA LEU A 52 -7.27 -4.26 -8.86
C LEU A 52 -6.33 -5.42 -8.49
N THR A 53 -6.09 -6.36 -9.39
CA THR A 53 -5.13 -7.45 -9.17
C THR A 53 -3.71 -6.92 -8.95
N ALA A 54 -3.30 -5.87 -9.69
CA ALA A 54 -2.00 -5.24 -9.48
C ALA A 54 -1.90 -4.56 -8.10
N ALA A 55 -2.98 -3.94 -7.64
CA ALA A 55 -3.06 -3.33 -6.30
C ALA A 55 -3.01 -4.39 -5.20
N GLN A 56 -3.74 -5.50 -5.34
CA GLN A 56 -3.67 -6.63 -4.40
C GLN A 56 -2.27 -7.25 -4.32
N ALA A 57 -1.57 -7.36 -5.45
CA ALA A 57 -0.18 -7.80 -5.46
C ALA A 57 0.77 -6.80 -4.79
N LEU A 58 0.41 -5.51 -4.75
CA LEU A 58 1.16 -4.49 -4.01
C LEU A 58 0.85 -4.57 -2.51
N ASP A 59 -0.40 -4.81 -2.12
CA ASP A 59 -0.80 -5.03 -0.72
C ASP A 59 0.05 -6.13 -0.08
N GLY A 60 0.15 -7.30 -0.73
CA GLY A 60 0.95 -8.42 -0.22
C GLY A 60 2.44 -8.09 -0.07
N LYS A 61 3.01 -7.31 -1.00
CA LYS A 61 4.41 -6.86 -0.89
C LYS A 61 4.63 -5.90 0.27
N LEU A 62 3.64 -5.06 0.59
CA LEU A 62 3.69 -4.17 1.75
C LEU A 62 3.58 -4.98 3.03
N GLU A 63 2.66 -5.94 3.10
CA GLU A 63 2.53 -6.86 4.24
C GLU A 63 3.84 -7.62 4.49
N ASP A 64 4.45 -8.19 3.45
CA ASP A 64 5.74 -8.88 3.55
C ASP A 64 6.86 -7.95 4.05
N LEU A 65 6.89 -6.70 3.57
CA LEU A 65 7.86 -5.70 4.00
C LEU A 65 7.68 -5.33 5.48
N ILE A 66 6.44 -5.12 5.93
CA ILE A 66 6.17 -4.76 7.33
C ILE A 66 6.45 -5.94 8.25
N ALA A 67 6.10 -7.17 7.85
CA ALA A 67 6.46 -8.37 8.59
C ALA A 67 7.97 -8.53 8.72
N PHE A 68 8.71 -8.29 7.63
CA PHE A 68 10.17 -8.29 7.64
C PHE A 68 10.75 -7.26 8.63
N ILE A 69 10.32 -6.01 8.55
CA ILE A 69 10.77 -4.93 9.45
C ILE A 69 10.41 -5.25 10.92
N GLY A 70 9.19 -5.72 11.17
CA GLY A 70 8.71 -6.03 12.52
C GLY A 70 9.36 -7.26 13.15
N SER A 71 9.96 -8.15 12.35
CA SER A 71 10.63 -9.36 12.84
C SER A 71 12.01 -9.14 13.48
N GLY A 72 12.57 -7.91 13.38
CA GLY A 72 13.80 -7.54 14.09
C GLY A 72 15.06 -8.34 13.72
N ALA A 73 15.18 -8.77 12.46
CA ALA A 73 16.40 -9.42 11.94
C ALA A 73 17.59 -8.46 11.84
#